data_AF-A0A1F5XJK3-F1
#
_entry.id   AF-A0A1F5XJK3-F1
#
_cell.length_a   1.000
_cell.length_b   1.000
_cell.length_c   1.000
_cell.angle_alpha   90.00
_cell.angle_beta   90.00
_cell.angle_gamma   90.00
#
_symmetry.space_group_name_H-M   'P 1'
#
loop_
_entity.id
_entity.type
_entity.pdbx_description
1 polymer ?
#
loop_
_entity_poly.entity_id
_entity_poly.type
_entity_poly.pdbx_seq_one_letter_code
_entity_poly.pdbx_strand_id
1 'polypeptide(L)'
;MRITRWFVEPLDCGFTNEVIARYIPGENYQQAGEKHLWECPYAFIEQLKASRSSWGVKFKIFKQEGGGKIREFDERIFSKKRVLARKINERVAQRHLCRS
;
A
#
# COMPACT_ATOMS: atom_id res chain seq x y z
N MET A 1 -10.17 -20.41 -1.54
CA MET A 1 -9.34 -19.22 -1.20
C MET A 1 -10.21 -17.98 -1.37
N ARG A 2 -10.31 -17.11 -0.36
CA ARG A 2 -10.97 -15.80 -0.55
C ARG A 2 -10.00 -14.91 -1.32
N ILE A 3 -10.41 -14.45 -2.50
CA ILE A 3 -9.63 -13.48 -3.28
C ILE A 3 -9.71 -12.15 -2.55
N THR A 4 -8.57 -11.56 -2.20
CA THR A 4 -8.50 -10.22 -1.62
C THR A 4 -8.12 -9.25 -2.72
N ARG A 5 -9.03 -8.35 -3.06
CA ARG A 5 -8.77 -7.24 -3.99
C ARG A 5 -8.30 -6.03 -3.20
N TRP A 6 -7.35 -5.31 -3.77
CA TRP A 6 -6.77 -4.12 -3.18
C TRP A 6 -7.00 -2.93 -4.08
N PHE A 7 -7.28 -1.79 -3.47
CA PHE A 7 -7.56 -0.57 -4.18
C PHE A 7 -6.76 0.58 -3.58
N VAL A 8 -6.42 1.55 -4.42
CA VAL A 8 -5.81 2.81 -4.00
C VAL A 8 -6.67 3.99 -4.46
N GLU A 9 -6.81 4.97 -3.60
CA GLU A 9 -7.47 6.24 -3.90
C GLU A 9 -6.43 7.35 -3.81
N PRO A 10 -6.10 8.03 -4.93
CA PRO A 10 -5.31 9.25 -4.85
C PRO A 10 -6.08 10.32 -4.07
N LEU A 11 -5.41 10.97 -3.13
CA LEU A 11 -5.96 12.09 -2.35
C LEU A 11 -5.66 13.45 -2.98
N ASP A 12 -4.85 13.48 -4.03
CA ASP A 12 -4.57 14.65 -4.83
C ASP A 12 -4.94 14.38 -6.29
N CYS A 13 -5.56 15.38 -6.91
CA CYS A 13 -6.09 15.29 -8.27
C CYS A 13 -5.01 15.39 -9.36
N GLY A 14 -3.73 15.49 -9.00
CA GLY A 14 -2.63 15.74 -9.92
C GLY A 14 -1.62 14.61 -9.90
N PHE A 15 -0.54 14.82 -9.16
CA PHE A 15 0.68 14.00 -9.24
C PHE A 15 0.46 12.52 -8.87
N THR A 16 -0.25 12.23 -7.79
CA THR A 16 -0.48 10.84 -7.36
C THR A 16 -1.38 10.10 -8.33
N ASN A 17 -2.39 10.76 -8.90
CA ASN A 17 -3.26 10.16 -9.91
C ASN A 17 -2.47 9.80 -11.18
N GLU A 18 -1.61 10.70 -11.67
CA GLU A 18 -0.72 10.41 -12.81
C GLU A 18 0.24 9.25 -12.53
N VAL A 19 0.86 9.23 -11.35
CA VAL A 19 1.73 8.12 -10.95
C VAL A 19 0.95 6.81 -10.98
N ILE A 20 -0.23 6.75 -10.35
CA ILE A 20 -1.06 5.56 -10.32
C ILE A 20 -1.46 5.12 -11.74
N ALA A 21 -1.90 6.05 -12.58
CA ALA A 21 -2.32 5.78 -13.95
C ALA A 21 -1.19 5.27 -14.86
N ARG A 22 0.08 5.56 -14.56
CA ARG A 22 1.23 5.01 -15.31
C ARG A 22 1.51 3.54 -15.03
N TYR A 23 1.13 3.04 -13.86
CA TYR A 23 1.44 1.67 -13.43
C TYR A 23 0.23 0.74 -13.41
N ILE A 24 -0.98 1.30 -13.39
CA ILE A 24 -2.22 0.54 -13.39
C ILE A 24 -2.95 0.76 -14.73
N PRO A 25 -3.32 -0.31 -15.45
CA PRO A 25 -4.17 -0.20 -16.64
C PRO A 25 -5.49 0.52 -16.31
N GLY A 26 -5.94 1.42 -17.19
CA GLY A 26 -7.18 2.20 -16.99
C GLY A 26 -8.45 1.35 -16.77
N GLU A 27 -8.44 0.10 -17.23
CA GLU A 27 -9.54 -0.87 -17.05
C GLU A 27 -9.77 -1.28 -15.59
N ASN A 28 -8.80 -1.04 -14.69
CA ASN A 28 -8.88 -1.35 -13.27
C ASN A 28 -9.46 -0.19 -12.43
N TYR A 29 -9.87 0.90 -13.08
CA TYR A 29 -10.50 2.02 -12.42
C TYR A 29 -11.96 1.70 -12.08
N GLN A 30 -12.30 1.76 -10.80
CA GLN A 30 -13.66 1.61 -10.29
C GLN A 30 -14.12 2.89 -9.59
N GLN A 31 -15.27 3.39 -10.02
CA GLN A 31 -15.97 4.45 -9.31
C GLN A 31 -16.95 3.82 -8.30
N ALA A 32 -16.65 3.94 -7.01
CA ALA A 32 -17.49 3.43 -5.93
C ALA A 32 -18.13 4.60 -5.18
N GLY A 33 -19.23 5.13 -5.71
CA GLY A 33 -19.84 6.38 -5.24
C GLY A 33 -19.00 7.59 -5.64
N GLU A 34 -18.60 8.42 -4.67
CA GLU A 34 -17.71 9.58 -4.88
C GLU A 34 -16.22 9.21 -4.89
N LYS A 35 -15.87 7.92 -4.71
CA LYS A 35 -14.48 7.48 -4.60
C LYS A 35 -13.90 7.02 -5.92
N HIS A 36 -12.69 7.49 -6.20
CA HIS A 36 -11.88 7.15 -7.37
C HIS A 36 -10.92 6.02 -7.00
N LEU A 37 -11.35 4.76 -7.16
CA LEU A 37 -10.60 3.58 -6.70
C LEU A 37 -9.88 2.92 -7.87
N TRP A 38 -8.58 2.70 -7.72
CA TRP A 38 -7.80 1.93 -8.68
C TRP A 38 -7.50 0.55 -8.12
N GLU A 39 -8.02 -0.50 -8.75
CA GLU A 39 -7.68 -1.88 -8.39
C GLU A 39 -6.21 -2.16 -8.73
N CYS A 40 -5.46 -2.72 -7.77
CA CYS A 40 -4.04 -2.96 -7.93
C CYS A 40 -3.57 -4.21 -7.17
N PRO A 41 -2.45 -4.80 -7.57
CA PRO A 41 -1.79 -5.82 -6.78
C PRO A 41 -1.19 -5.23 -5.50
N TYR A 42 -1.15 -6.04 -4.44
CA TYR A 42 -0.56 -5.64 -3.15
C TYR A 42 0.89 -5.15 -3.27
N ALA A 43 1.68 -5.76 -4.16
CA ALA A 43 3.06 -5.35 -4.40
C ALA A 43 3.19 -3.90 -4.89
N PHE A 44 2.22 -3.42 -5.68
CA PHE A 44 2.21 -2.02 -6.13
C PHE A 44 1.97 -1.06 -4.97
N ILE A 45 1.07 -1.42 -4.04
CA ILE A 45 0.85 -0.66 -2.80
C ILE A 45 2.15 -0.59 -1.99
N GLU A 46 2.91 -1.68 -1.87
CA GLU A 46 4.19 -1.67 -1.17
C GLU A 46 5.20 -0.71 -1.82
N GLN A 47 5.29 -0.69 -3.15
CA GLN A 47 6.16 0.25 -3.88
C GLN A 47 5.72 1.71 -3.71
N LEU A 48 4.43 2.00 -3.84
CA LEU A 48 3.85 3.32 -3.59
C LEU A 48 4.15 3.80 -2.16
N LYS A 49 4.06 2.91 -1.18
CA LYS A 49 4.37 3.22 0.23
C LYS A 49 5.86 3.45 0.45
N ALA A 50 6.73 2.63 -0.15
CA ALA A 50 8.17 2.81 -0.06
C ALA A 50 8.60 4.17 -0.65
N SER A 51 7.94 4.58 -1.73
CA SER A 51 8.21 5.81 -2.44
C SER A 51 7.40 7.00 -1.94
N ARG A 52 6.55 6.84 -0.90
CA ARG A 52 5.63 7.89 -0.42
C ARG A 52 6.35 9.18 -0.03
N SER A 53 7.46 9.05 0.70
CA SER A 53 8.27 10.21 1.11
C SER A 53 9.11 10.76 -0.03
N SER A 54 9.60 9.90 -0.92
CA SER A 54 10.48 10.28 -2.04
C SER A 54 9.72 10.95 -3.18
N TRP A 55 8.48 10.54 -3.43
CA TRP A 55 7.62 11.05 -4.50
C TRP A 55 6.58 12.04 -4.00
N GLY A 56 6.36 12.15 -2.68
CA GLY A 56 5.36 13.06 -2.12
C GLY A 56 3.91 12.65 -2.41
N VAL A 57 3.68 11.39 -2.79
CA VAL A 57 2.34 10.89 -3.14
C VAL A 57 1.41 10.80 -1.92
N LYS A 58 0.13 11.12 -2.12
CA LYS A 58 -0.91 11.05 -1.08
C LYS A 58 -2.02 10.13 -1.56
N PHE A 59 -2.20 9.01 -0.86
CA PHE A 59 -3.22 8.03 -1.22
C PHE A 59 -3.81 7.34 0.01
N LYS A 60 -5.03 6.84 -0.12
CA LYS A 60 -5.65 5.87 0.79
C LYS A 60 -5.62 4.48 0.19
N ILE A 61 -5.66 3.47 1.06
CA ILE A 61 -5.67 2.06 0.66
C ILE A 61 -6.99 1.47 1.10
N PHE A 62 -7.60 0.68 0.23
CA PHE A 62 -8.81 -0.07 0.53
C PHE A 62 -8.60 -1.54 0.19
N LYS A 63 -9.37 -2.40 0.87
CA LYS A 63 -9.40 -3.83 0.56
C LYS A 63 -10.83 -4.34 0.49
N GLN A 64 -11.01 -5.37 -0.33
CA GLN A 64 -12.24 -6.15 -0.45
C GLN A 64 -11.90 -7.62 -0.28
N GLU A 65 -12.55 -8.29 0.66
CA GLU A 65 -12.39 -9.73 0.87
C GLU A 65 -13.54 -10.47 0.19
N GLY A 66 -13.24 -11.23 -0.86
CA GLY A 66 -14.26 -11.90 -1.69
C GLY A 66 -15.21 -10.91 -2.37
N GLY A 67 -16.52 -11.20 -2.36
CA GLY A 67 -17.58 -10.27 -2.78
C GLY A 67 -18.06 -9.31 -1.70
N GLY A 68 -17.27 -9.11 -0.64
CA GLY A 68 -17.63 -8.27 0.50
C GLY A 68 -17.62 -6.76 0.22
N LYS A 69 -17.90 -5.95 1.25
CA LYS A 69 -17.80 -4.49 1.16
C LYS A 69 -16.33 -4.04 1.11
N ILE A 70 -16.03 -3.05 0.27
CA ILE A 70 -14.74 -2.36 0.25
C ILE A 70 -14.60 -1.60 1.58
N ARG A 71 -13.48 -1.80 2.28
CA ARG A 71 -13.17 -1.13 3.55
C ARG A 71 -11.84 -0.40 3.48
N GLU A 72 -11.78 0.76 4.12
CA GLU A 72 -10.52 1.49 4.29
C GLU A 72 -9.56 0.63 5.11
N PHE A 73 -8.33 0.52 4.62
CA PHE A 73 -7.29 -0.24 5.25
C PHE A 73 -6.41 0.69 6.08
N ASP A 74 -6.41 0.49 7.40
CA ASP A 74 -5.58 1.29 8.29
C ASP A 74 -4.10 0.98 8.08
N GLU A 75 -3.42 1.91 7.43
CA GLU A 75 -1.98 1.83 7.15
C GLU A 75 -1.10 1.80 8.41
N ARG A 76 -1.59 2.28 9.57
CA ARG A 76 -0.87 2.28 10.84
C ARG A 76 -0.60 0.87 11.37
N ILE A 77 -1.41 -0.11 10.96
CA ILE A 77 -1.20 -1.52 11.27
C ILE A 77 0.16 -2.00 10.72
N PHE A 78 0.64 -1.42 9.62
CA PHE A 78 1.89 -1.80 8.97
C PHE A 78 3.10 -1.02 9.46
N SER A 79 2.92 0.25 9.87
CA SER A 79 3.99 1.01 10.51
C SER A 79 4.53 0.28 11.74
N LYS A 80 3.66 -0.35 12.53
CA LYS A 80 4.05 -1.23 13.64
C LYS A 80 4.86 -2.44 13.18
N LYS A 81 4.45 -3.10 12.09
CA LYS A 81 5.17 -4.26 11.52
C LYS A 81 6.56 -3.89 10.97
N ARG A 82 6.72 -2.75 10.28
CA ARG A 82 8.03 -2.26 9.80
C ARG A 82 8.97 -1.91 10.95
N VAL A 83 8.48 -1.24 11.99
CA VAL A 83 9.27 -0.94 13.20
C VAL A 83 9.71 -2.24 13.88
N LEU A 84 8.82 -3.22 13.98
CA LEU A 84 9.14 -4.53 14.55
C LEU A 84 10.19 -5.27 13.71
N ALA A 85 10.02 -5.32 12.38
CA ALA A 85 10.97 -5.96 11.47
C ALA A 85 12.36 -5.32 11.53
N ARG A 86 12.45 -3.99 11.58
CA ARG A 86 13.71 -3.26 11.75
C ARG A 86 14.39 -3.63 13.07
N LYS A 87 13.65 -3.63 14.19
CA LYS A 87 14.19 -4.04 15.50
C LYS A 87 14.68 -5.48 15.52
N ILE A 88 13.99 -6.40 14.83
CA ILE A 88 14.42 -7.79 14.69
C ILE A 88 15.74 -7.85 13.92
N ASN A 89 15.83 -7.14 12.78
CA ASN A 89 17.03 -7.15 11.94
C ASN A 89 18.24 -6.54 12.66
N GLU A 90 18.04 -5.44 13.41
CA GLU A 90 19.07 -4.83 14.27
C GLU A 90 19.56 -5.81 15.35
N ARG A 91 18.65 -6.58 15.98
CA ARG A 91 19.00 -7.61 16.98
C ARG A 91 19.75 -8.80 16.36
N VAL A 92 19.37 -9.23 15.16
CA VAL A 92 20.06 -10.31 14.44
C VAL A 92 21.47 -9.86 14.06
N ALA A 93 21.63 -8.64 13.54
CA ALA A 93 22.93 -8.06 13.22
C ALA A 93 23.84 -7.95 14.46
N GLN A 94 23.31 -7.50 15.60
CA GLN A 94 24.06 -7.45 16.87
C GLN A 94 24.49 -8.84 17.36
N ARG A 95 23.65 -9.86 17.21
CA ARG A 95 23.98 -11.24 17.61
C ARG A 95 25.10 -11.87 16.77
N HIS A 96 25.21 -11.49 15.49
CA HIS A 96 26.30 -11.95 14.62
C HIS A 96 27.64 -11.29 14.97
N LEU A 97 27.63 -10.03 15.40
CA LEU A 97 28.83 -9.29 15.81
C LEU A 97 29.45 -9.80 17.12
N CYS A 98 28.63 -10.25 18.09
CA CYS A 98 29.14 -10.76 19.38
C CYS A 98 29.52 -12.25 19.38
N ARG A 99 29.51 -12.92 18.22
CA ARG A 99 29.88 -14.35 18.06
C ARG A 99 31.17 -14.58 17.26
N SER A 100 31.83 -13.50 16.83
CA SER A 100 33.18 -13.55 16.21
C SER A 100 34.26 -13.37 17.26
#